data_AF-A0A497GUG6-F1
#
_entry.id   AF-A0A497GUG6-F1
#
_cell.length_a   1.000
_cell.length_b   1.000
_cell.length_c   1.000
_cell.angle_alpha   90.00
_cell.angle_beta   90.00
_cell.angle_gamma   90.00
#
_symmetry.space_group_name_H-M   'P 1'
#
loop_
_entity.id
_entity.type
_entity.pdbx_description
1 polymer ?
#
loop_
_entity_poly.entity_id
_entity_poly.type
_entity_poly.pdbx_seq_one_letter_code
_entity_poly.pdbx_strand_id
1 'polypeptide(L)' 'MVEYYVITCPYCGEYLACKVGARTKTCTLCGRRFEVRKARILRKVRDGREASIIIRYLKAKKAGISEQLYGKGGSEHHV' A
#
# COMPACT_ATOMS: atom_id res chain seq x y z
N MET A 1 6.58 -19.65 -2.13
CA MET A 1 5.93 -18.43 -1.62
C MET A 1 6.44 -17.25 -2.44
N VAL A 2 5.59 -16.34 -2.90
CA VAL A 2 6.03 -15.19 -3.74
C VAL A 2 6.02 -13.93 -2.88
N GLU A 3 7.20 -13.34 -2.68
CA GLU A 3 7.36 -12.11 -1.91
C GLU A 3 6.94 -10.87 -2.70
N TYR A 4 6.53 -9.82 -1.98
CA TYR A 4 6.12 -8.56 -2.57
C TYR A 4 6.84 -7.37 -1.90
N TYR A 5 7.01 -6.29 -2.67
CA TYR A 5 7.30 -4.97 -2.18
C TYR A 5 6.02 -4.13 -2.12
N VAL A 6 5.83 -3.43 -1.01
CA VAL A 6 4.93 -2.28 -0.93
C VAL A 6 5.74 -1.05 -1.36
N ILE A 7 5.34 -0.44 -2.47
CA ILE A 7 6.03 0.70 -3.09
C ILE A 7 5.09 1.88 -3.23
N THR A 8 5.66 3.07 -3.48
CA THR A 8 4.90 4.25 -3.89
C THR A 8 5.13 4.54 -5.37
N CYS A 9 4.06 4.92 -6.08
CA CYS A 9 4.16 5.40 -7.45
C CYS A 9 4.98 6.70 -7.45
N PRO A 10 6.08 6.79 -8.23
CA PRO A 10 6.92 7.99 -8.27
C PRO A 10 6.23 9.20 -8.91
N TYR A 11 5.06 9.00 -9.56
CA TYR A 11 4.35 10.07 -10.24
C TYR A 11 3.15 10.61 -9.46
N CYS A 12 2.32 9.74 -8.87
CA CYS A 12 1.11 10.16 -8.16
C CYS A 12 1.13 9.86 -6.66
N GLY A 13 2.20 9.22 -6.16
CA GLY A 13 2.34 8.88 -4.74
C GLY A 13 1.40 7.76 -4.27
N GLU A 14 0.78 7.02 -5.18
CA GLU A 14 -0.14 5.93 -4.85
C GLU A 14 0.59 4.68 -4.31
N TYR A 15 0.03 4.02 -3.29
CA TYR A 15 0.59 2.79 -2.73
C TYR A 15 0.25 1.57 -3.59
N LEU A 16 1.26 0.77 -3.94
CA LEU A 16 1.13 -0.36 -4.85
C LEU A 16 1.86 -1.59 -4.31
N ALA A 17 1.33 -2.77 -4.62
CA ALA A 17 2.04 -4.03 -4.43
C ALA A 17 2.79 -4.39 -5.71
N CYS A 18 4.03 -4.84 -5.57
CA CYS A 18 4.87 -5.29 -6.66
C CYS A 18 5.55 -6.60 -6.30
N LYS A 19 5.54 -7.61 -7.18
CA LYS A 19 6.30 -8.84 -6.96
C LYS A 19 7.79 -8.53 -6.88
N VAL A 20 8.50 -9.19 -5.96
CA VAL A 20 9.97 -9.11 -5.90
C VAL A 20 10.54 -9.65 -7.22
N GLY A 21 11.51 -8.93 -7.78
CA GLY A 21 12.13 -9.26 -9.07
C GLY A 21 11.44 -8.66 -10.31
N ALA A 22 10.25 -8.05 -10.17
CA ALA A 22 9.63 -7.35 -11.29
C ALA A 22 10.45 -6.11 -11.69
N ARG A 23 10.75 -5.97 -12.99
CA ARG A 23 11.52 -4.83 -13.52
C ARG A 23 10.67 -3.56 -13.63
N THR A 24 9.42 -3.71 -14.05
CA THR A 24 8.49 -2.60 -14.26
C THR A 24 7.15 -2.85 -13.61
N LYS A 25 6.47 -1.78 -13.20
CA LYS A 25 5.10 -1.81 -12.68
C LYS A 25 4.28 -0.71 -13.33
N THR A 26 3.03 -1.05 -13.66
CA THR A 26 2.00 -0.07 -14.05
C THR A 26 1.22 0.35 -12.81
N CYS A 27 1.10 1.66 -12.59
CA CYS A 27 0.22 2.21 -11.56
C CYS A 27 -1.23 1.99 -11.97
N THR A 28 -2.01 1.37 -11.08
CA THR A 28 -3.44 1.14 -11.32
C THR A 28 -4.29 2.39 -11.12
N LEU A 29 -3.73 3.46 -10.56
CA LEU A 29 -4.44 4.74 -10.37
C LEU A 29 -4.17 5.71 -11.52
N CYS A 30 -2.90 6.07 -11.77
CA CYS A 30 -2.57 7.07 -12.79
C CYS A 30 -2.22 6.46 -14.17
N GLY A 31 -2.24 5.14 -14.32
CA GLY A 31 -1.94 4.43 -15.57
C GLY A 31 -0.47 4.43 -16.01
N ARG A 32 0.40 5.22 -15.38
CA ARG A 32 1.82 5.31 -15.78
C ARG A 32 2.58 4.02 -15.47
N ARG A 33 3.43 3.60 -16.41
CA ARG A 33 4.40 2.52 -16.24
C ARG A 33 5.75 3.09 -15.81
N PHE A 34 6.36 2.50 -14.80
CA PHE A 34 7.68 2.88 -14.32
C PHE A 34 8.52 1.66 -13.97
N GLU A 35 9.82 1.88 -13.86
CA GLU A 35 10.76 0.89 -13.37
C GLU A 35 10.68 0.78 -11.85
N VAL A 36 10.61 -0.44 -11.32
CA VAL A 36 10.45 -0.68 -9.88
C VAL A 36 11.62 -0.11 -9.08
N ARG A 37 12.83 -0.10 -9.65
CA ARG A 37 14.02 0.54 -9.06
C ARG A 37 13.91 2.05 -8.85
N LYS A 38 13.02 2.73 -9.59
CA LYS A 38 12.74 4.17 -9.45
C LYS A 38 11.66 4.46 -8.41
N ALA A 39 10.94 3.44 -7.94
CA ALA A 39 9.92 3.59 -6.93
C ALA A 39 10.51 3.50 -5.53
N ARG A 40 10.00 4.31 -4.61
CA ARG A 40 10.38 4.22 -3.20
C ARG A 40 9.72 2.98 -2.58
N ILE A 41 10.55 2.05 -2.12
CA ILE A 41 10.13 0.84 -1.40
C ILE A 41 9.86 1.22 0.05
N LEU A 42 8.66 0.90 0.55
CA LEU A 42 8.27 1.14 1.93
C LEU A 42 8.51 -0.09 2.81
N ARG A 43 8.20 -1.29 2.28
CA ARG A 43 8.33 -2.55 3.02
C ARG A 43 8.41 -3.74 2.07
N LYS A 44 9.16 -4.79 2.45
CA LYS A 44 9.09 -6.12 1.85
C LYS A 44 8.17 -7.01 2.69
N VAL A 45 7.30 -7.77 2.05
CA VAL A 45 6.27 -8.61 2.69
C VAL A 45 6.31 -10.01 2.10
N ARG A 46 5.82 -10.98 2.87
CA ARG A 46 5.99 -12.41 2.56
C ARG A 46 5.05 -12.89 1.47
N ASP A 47 3.87 -12.26 1.36
CA ASP A 47 2.84 -12.63 0.41
C ASP A 47 1.93 -11.46 0.01
N GLY A 48 1.06 -11.71 -0.98
CA GLY A 48 0.16 -10.70 -1.54
C GLY A 48 -0.98 -10.28 -0.62
N ARG A 49 -1.41 -11.12 0.33
CA ARG A 49 -2.42 -10.73 1.33
C ARG A 49 -1.81 -9.73 2.31
N GLU A 50 -0.61 -10.01 2.82
CA GLU A 50 0.11 -9.07 3.69
C GLU A 50 0.32 -7.72 2.99
N ALA A 51 0.71 -7.73 1.70
CA ALA A 51 0.82 -6.52 0.88
C ALA A 51 -0.49 -5.71 0.83
N SER A 52 -1.61 -6.39 0.57
CA SER A 52 -2.94 -5.79 0.46
C SER A 52 -3.37 -5.14 1.77
N ILE A 53 -3.18 -5.83 2.91
CA ILE A 53 -3.50 -5.32 4.25
C ILE A 53 -2.72 -4.04 4.54
N ILE A 54 -1.40 -4.06 4.32
CA ILE A 54 -0.53 -2.90 4.56
C ILE A 54 -0.93 -1.73 3.66
N ILE A 55 -1.22 -1.97 2.38
CA ILE A 55 -1.64 -0.92 1.45
C ILE A 55 -2.95 -0.27 1.91
N ARG A 56 -3.95 -1.07 2.33
CA ARG A 56 -5.22 -0.54 2.82
C ARG A 56 -5.02 0.30 4.09
N TYR A 57 -4.20 -0.17 5.02
CA TYR A 57 -3.85 0.59 6.21
C TYR A 57 -3.14 1.91 5.87
N LEU A 58 -2.16 1.90 4.96
CA LEU A 58 -1.45 3.11 4.52
C LEU A 58 -2.39 4.12 3.86
N LYS A 59 -3.34 3.64 3.04
CA LYS A 59 -4.38 4.49 2.44
C LYS A 59 -5.29 5.10 3.49
N ALA A 60 -5.78 4.29 4.43
CA ALA A 60 -6.63 4.76 5.52
C ALA A 60 -5.90 5.80 6.38
N LYS A 61 -4.61 5.57 6.67
CA LYS A 61 -3.76 6.51 7.40
C LYS A 61 -3.55 7.81 6.63
N LYS A 62 -3.31 7.74 5.31
CA LYS A 62 -3.18 8.92 4.44
C LYS A 62 -4.47 9.75 4.38
N ALA A 63 -5.62 9.10 4.46
CA ALA A 63 -6.93 9.73 4.49
C ALA A 63 -7.39 10.15 5.90
N GLY A 64 -6.63 9.88 6.96
CA GLY A 64 -7.00 10.21 8.34
C GLY A 64 -8.10 9.32 8.95
N ILE A 65 -8.49 8.22 8.30
CA ILE A 65 -9.58 7.33 8.74
C ILE A 65 -9.07 5.98 9.27
N SER A 66 -7.77 5.84 9.52
CA SER A 66 -7.19 4.58 10.01
C SER A 66 -7.78 4.12 11.35
N GLU A 67 -8.12 5.06 12.23
CA GLU A 67 -8.68 4.76 13.55
C GLU A 67 -10.12 4.24 13.45
N GLN A 68 -10.91 4.77 12.53
CA GLN A 68 -12.29 4.31 12.28
C GLN A 68 -12.34 2.91 11.65
N LEU A 69 -11.34 2.56 10.83
CA LEU A 69 -11.32 1.28 10.10
C LEU A 69 -10.52 0.17 10.82
N TYR A 70 -9.52 0.52 11.63
CA TYR A 70 -8.57 -0.43 12.21
C TYR A 70 -8.29 -0.20 13.71
N GLY A 71 -8.88 0.81 14.34
CA GLY A 71 -8.85 0.95 15.80
C GLY A 71 -9.60 -0.21 16.45
N LYS A 72 -8.99 -0.82 17.48
CA LYS A 72 -9.69 -1.79 18.34
C LYS A 72 -10.98 -1.17 18.88
N GLY A 73 -12.06 -1.94 18.87
CA GLY A 73 -13.43 -1.43 18.93
C GLY A 73 -13.87 -0.68 20.19
N GLY A 74 -14.88 0.17 19.97
CA GLY A 74 -16.03 0.41 20.84
C GLY A 74 -15.83 1.19 22.15
N SER A 75 -16.22 2.47 22.17
CA SER A 75 -16.94 3.09 23.30
C SER A 75 -17.65 4.38 22.84
N GLU A 76 -18.98 4.38 22.99
CA GLU A 76 -19.79 5.50 23.45
C GLU A 76 -19.87 6.78 22.58
N HIS A 77 -20.91 6.82 21.74
CA HIS A 77 -21.63 8.08 21.52
C HIS A 77 -22.24 8.49 22.87
N HIS A 78 -21.56 9.37 23.59
CA HIS A 78 -22.14 10.24 24.60
C HIS A 78 -21.90 11.66 24.11
N VAL A 79 -22.94 12.27 23.51
CA VAL A 79 -23.57 13.56 23.88
C VAL A 79 -24.75 13.82 22.96
#